data_AF-A0A5J4LDX0-F1
#
_entry.id   AF-A0A5J4LDX0-F1
#
_cell.length_a   1.000
_cell.length_b   1.000
_cell.length_c   1.000
_cell.angle_alpha   90.00
_cell.angle_beta   90.00
_cell.angle_gamma   90.00
#
_symmetry.space_group_name_H-M   'P 1'
#
loop_
_entity.id
_entity.type
_entity.pdbx_description
1 polymer ?
#
loop_
_entity_poly.entity_id
_entity_poly.type
_entity_poly.pdbx_seq_one_letter_code
_entity_poly.pdbx_strand_id
1 'polypeptide(L)'
;MDDCRADDDRPDDHGLDDHRPDEDPPDNIYMAGRRAPEGSAAHHLYLWIESLHDILDRFLDQYTSEGWQHDYSARELPELEEQLLDFCRGDDGSDSNAMFIESAAAYLGETLLAEAGGRWDWDERAGTGGLPVVCPDPALGLEPVVPLLVVAQAVKDRTGKVFATAARLLRKAVRDRQRQHPEWWPERVPTPWVHYGCLFRAGDTAYRWQNARMLDYLDWWAEEAGGRQHWNFTRASLDRLETLLRENFPTVEDYHAASDEPFWVMAAWYVGKCVVEGKGAQWQYRGINPDAPPGTWHAEDCYWAGAVFVNQRLRYDGHAELLPVMLRDVVAGESLRDVVDRFPDRAPEGDYVWGEPAWPTVLWQLARPEHLAAPSLPPLTAAELKELEETDDLEGPDWEDNHRLNTWLAERRETFPTWAGQAGGGTTAWDFSAQSLDRLEDLVRGTFRSYDEISAEQDSPFLVGAAWYFGEVQVRQCGAVWRWCPRPPAERLPGDFPMVAGPAPRTKNDDSDDENESADDPCEDHGPDEDDDDPVHLCAPMSELRALFVRDPDERLRHALHAYG
;
A
#
# COMPACT_ATOMS: atom_id res chain seq x y z
N MET A 1 -36.64 26.17 71.58
CA MET A 1 -37.24 26.65 70.31
C MET A 1 -36.21 26.30 69.26
N ASP A 2 -35.95 25.01 69.01
CA ASP A 2 -36.85 23.98 68.47
C ASP A 2 -37.58 24.39 67.20
N ASP A 3 -37.44 23.49 66.20
CA ASP A 3 -38.10 23.32 64.91
C ASP A 3 -37.64 24.23 63.74
N CYS A 4 -37.25 23.73 62.54
CA CYS A 4 -37.38 22.41 61.91
C CYS A 4 -36.36 22.22 60.75
N ARG A 5 -35.76 21.03 60.66
CA ARG A 5 -35.49 20.10 59.50
C ARG A 5 -35.63 20.64 58.05
N ALA A 6 -34.89 20.18 57.03
CA ALA A 6 -34.20 18.89 56.80
C ALA A 6 -33.10 18.99 55.69
N ASP A 7 -32.05 18.17 55.87
CA ASP A 7 -31.28 17.32 54.93
C ASP A 7 -30.97 17.77 53.49
N ASP A 8 -29.67 17.79 53.10
CA ASP A 8 -29.10 16.72 52.25
C ASP A 8 -27.54 16.75 52.26
N ASP A 9 -26.95 15.57 52.35
CA ASP A 9 -25.53 15.24 52.43
C ASP A 9 -24.86 15.28 51.04
N ARG A 10 -23.72 15.98 50.90
CA ARG A 10 -22.62 15.56 49.99
C ARG A 10 -21.27 15.95 50.59
N PRO A 11 -20.29 15.02 50.66
CA PRO A 11 -18.93 15.36 51.07
C PRO A 11 -18.12 15.89 49.87
N ASP A 12 -17.41 16.98 50.10
CA ASP A 12 -16.37 17.52 49.23
C ASP A 12 -15.18 16.54 49.18
N ASP A 13 -14.98 15.92 48.01
CA ASP A 13 -13.82 15.10 47.68
C ASP A 13 -12.71 15.99 47.10
N HIS A 14 -11.77 16.39 47.95
CA HIS A 14 -10.50 16.98 47.53
C HIS A 14 -9.47 15.86 47.34
N GLY A 15 -9.58 15.15 46.21
CA GLY A 15 -8.49 14.35 45.64
C GLY A 15 -7.65 15.24 44.73
N LEU A 16 -6.49 15.69 45.23
CA LEU A 16 -5.45 16.32 44.43
C LEU A 16 -4.96 15.31 43.38
N ASP A 17 -5.10 15.66 42.11
CA ASP A 17 -4.51 15.01 40.94
C ASP A 17 -3.01 14.78 41.15
N ASP A 18 -2.66 13.56 41.52
CA ASP A 18 -1.34 12.98 41.29
C ASP A 18 -1.32 12.53 39.82
N HIS A 19 -1.16 13.49 38.92
CA HIS A 19 -0.77 13.24 37.53
C HIS A 19 0.61 12.58 37.55
N ARG A 20 0.61 11.25 37.65
CA ARG A 20 1.74 10.46 37.17
C ARG A 20 1.95 10.84 35.70
N PRO A 21 3.18 11.17 35.28
CA PRO A 21 3.46 11.32 33.86
C PRO A 21 3.14 9.98 33.21
N ASP A 22 2.29 10.01 32.20
CA ASP A 22 1.97 8.87 31.35
C ASP A 22 3.27 8.18 30.95
N GLU A 23 3.43 6.92 31.37
CA GLU A 23 4.43 6.04 30.79
C GLU A 23 4.02 5.84 29.33
N ASP A 24 4.74 6.49 28.41
CA ASP A 24 4.56 6.30 26.98
C ASP A 24 4.60 4.80 26.62
N PRO A 25 3.84 4.35 25.61
CA PRO A 25 4.03 3.01 25.07
C PRO A 25 5.50 2.83 24.66
N PRO A 26 6.09 1.65 24.93
CA PRO A 26 7.52 1.44 24.77
C PRO A 26 7.95 1.58 23.30
N ASP A 27 9.03 2.34 23.10
CA ASP A 27 10.06 2.17 22.06
C ASP A 27 9.62 2.00 20.59
N ASN A 28 8.85 2.95 20.03
CA ASN A 28 9.01 3.19 18.59
C ASN A 28 10.31 3.98 18.38
N ILE A 29 11.36 3.29 17.91
CA ILE A 29 12.70 3.86 17.69
C ILE A 29 12.67 5.16 16.86
N TYR A 30 11.70 5.29 15.94
CA TYR A 30 11.53 6.48 15.13
C TYR A 30 10.91 7.65 15.91
N MET A 31 10.03 7.37 16.89
CA MET A 31 9.34 8.41 17.67
C MET A 31 10.17 8.95 18.84
N ALA A 32 11.18 8.20 19.28
CA ALA A 32 12.13 8.66 20.29
C ALA A 32 12.81 9.98 19.89
N GLY A 33 13.01 10.21 18.59
CA GLY A 33 13.59 11.42 18.02
C GLY A 33 12.79 12.71 18.27
N ARG A 34 11.48 12.61 18.53
CA ARG A 34 10.62 13.75 18.87
C ARG A 34 11.08 14.50 20.12
N ARG A 35 11.72 13.77 21.05
CA ARG A 35 12.24 14.31 22.32
C ARG A 35 13.75 14.45 22.33
N ALA A 36 14.41 14.06 21.24
CA ALA A 36 15.84 14.21 21.11
C ALA A 36 16.22 15.69 20.95
N PRO A 37 17.45 16.08 21.31
CA PRO A 37 17.93 17.43 21.07
C PRO A 37 17.80 17.81 19.59
N GLU A 38 17.32 19.03 19.34
CA GLU A 38 17.24 19.60 17.99
C GLU A 38 18.61 19.51 17.29
N GLY A 39 18.61 19.08 16.04
CA GLY A 39 19.83 18.86 15.24
C GLY A 39 20.58 17.54 15.49
N SER A 40 20.14 16.70 16.43
CA SER A 40 20.73 15.36 16.61
C SER A 40 20.29 14.38 15.51
N ALA A 41 21.07 13.32 15.27
CA ALA A 41 20.72 12.25 14.34
C ALA A 41 19.32 11.66 14.59
N ALA A 42 18.96 11.43 15.86
CA ALA A 42 17.63 10.94 16.22
C ALA A 42 16.53 11.95 15.88
N HIS A 43 16.78 13.25 16.07
CA HIS A 43 15.83 14.30 15.69
C HIS A 43 15.67 14.40 14.17
N HIS A 44 16.76 14.32 13.40
CA HIS A 44 16.69 14.31 11.93
C HIS A 44 16.01 13.05 11.38
N LEU A 45 16.26 11.88 11.98
CA LEU A 45 15.54 10.66 11.64
C LEU A 45 14.04 10.82 11.87
N TYR A 46 13.63 11.40 13.01
CA TYR A 46 12.21 11.67 13.28
C TYR A 46 11.60 12.58 12.21
N LEU A 47 12.25 13.69 11.85
CA LEU A 47 11.75 14.61 10.82
C LEU A 47 11.65 13.94 9.44
N TRP A 48 12.63 13.09 9.08
CA TRP A 48 12.59 12.31 7.85
C TRP A 48 11.38 11.38 7.84
N ILE A 49 11.19 10.60 8.90
CA ILE A 49 10.10 9.62 9.01
C ILE A 49 8.74 10.33 9.03
N GLU A 50 8.62 11.47 9.72
CA GLU A 50 7.40 12.30 9.73
C GLU A 50 7.04 12.82 8.33
N SER A 51 8.06 13.13 7.51
CA SER A 51 7.87 13.61 6.15
C SER A 51 7.64 12.48 5.14
N LEU A 52 8.11 11.26 5.42
CA LEU A 52 8.22 10.16 4.46
C LEU A 52 6.90 9.80 3.77
N HIS A 53 5.79 9.78 4.52
CA HIS A 53 4.46 9.55 3.94
C HIS A 53 4.07 10.66 2.94
N ASP A 54 4.24 11.93 3.32
CA ASP A 54 3.93 13.08 2.46
C ASP A 54 4.86 13.14 1.21
N ILE A 55 6.04 12.53 1.28
CA ILE A 55 7.00 12.42 0.16
C ILE A 55 6.54 11.36 -0.83
N LEU A 56 6.16 10.20 -0.30
CA LEU A 56 5.75 9.05 -1.08
C LEU A 56 4.38 9.31 -1.71
N ASP A 57 3.42 9.87 -0.97
CA ASP A 57 2.11 10.27 -1.53
C ASP A 57 2.24 11.19 -2.74
N ARG A 58 3.12 12.20 -2.66
CA ARG A 58 3.40 13.11 -3.79
C ARG A 58 4.10 12.42 -4.95
N PHE A 59 5.00 11.48 -4.64
CA PHE A 59 5.69 10.70 -5.66
C PHE A 59 4.69 9.95 -6.53
N LEU A 60 3.70 9.32 -5.91
CA LEU A 60 2.66 8.57 -6.62
C LEU A 60 1.76 9.47 -7.47
N ASP A 61 1.24 10.54 -6.86
CA ASP A 61 0.25 11.41 -7.49
C ASP A 61 0.81 12.14 -8.72
N GLN A 62 2.10 12.49 -8.71
CA GLN A 62 2.68 13.36 -9.74
C GLN A 62 3.55 12.64 -10.76
N TYR A 63 4.07 11.46 -10.43
CA TYR A 63 5.16 10.88 -11.20
C TYR A 63 5.01 9.40 -11.55
N THR A 64 3.90 8.76 -11.17
CA THR A 64 3.64 7.37 -11.55
C THR A 64 2.49 7.27 -12.56
N SER A 65 2.58 6.31 -13.48
CA SER A 65 1.54 6.04 -14.48
C SER A 65 0.38 5.26 -13.85
N GLU A 66 -0.82 5.30 -14.46
CA GLU A 66 -2.03 4.61 -13.96
C GLU A 66 -1.85 3.08 -13.79
N GLY A 67 -0.84 2.48 -14.42
CA GLY A 67 -0.53 1.04 -14.36
C GLY A 67 0.52 0.63 -13.32
N TRP A 68 1.17 1.58 -12.64
CA TRP A 68 2.26 1.26 -11.70
C TRP A 68 1.72 0.59 -10.43
N GLN A 69 2.28 -0.56 -10.05
CA GLN A 69 1.91 -1.26 -8.82
C GLN A 69 2.77 -0.78 -7.64
N HIS A 70 2.18 -0.03 -6.70
CA HIS A 70 2.89 0.54 -5.53
C HIS A 70 2.98 -0.47 -4.38
N ASP A 71 3.62 -1.59 -4.63
CA ASP A 71 3.87 -2.65 -3.65
C ASP A 71 5.27 -2.57 -3.02
N TYR A 72 6.06 -1.56 -3.42
CA TYR A 72 7.48 -1.40 -3.08
C TYR A 72 8.35 -2.58 -3.50
N SER A 73 7.93 -3.33 -4.52
CA SER A 73 8.71 -4.42 -5.12
C SER A 73 9.94 -3.90 -5.84
N ALA A 74 11.02 -4.68 -5.80
CA ALA A 74 12.21 -4.40 -6.60
C ALA A 74 11.96 -4.53 -8.12
N ARG A 75 10.85 -5.16 -8.55
CA ARG A 75 10.46 -5.31 -9.97
C ARG A 75 10.39 -3.97 -10.70
N GLU A 76 9.92 -2.93 -10.01
CA GLU A 76 9.69 -1.61 -10.60
C GLU A 76 10.95 -0.71 -10.60
N LEU A 77 12.04 -1.15 -9.98
CA LEU A 77 13.26 -0.33 -9.88
C LEU A 77 13.93 0.03 -11.22
N PRO A 78 13.94 -0.84 -12.25
CA PRO A 78 14.46 -0.47 -13.57
C PRO A 78 13.64 0.67 -14.20
N GLU A 79 12.30 0.59 -14.14
CA GLU A 79 11.42 1.64 -14.67
C GLU A 79 11.58 2.94 -13.88
N LEU A 80 11.71 2.84 -12.54
CA LEU A 80 11.93 3.98 -11.66
C LEU A 80 13.22 4.74 -12.02
N GLU A 81 14.31 4.00 -12.24
CA GLU A 81 15.58 4.61 -12.63
C GLU A 81 15.49 5.23 -14.03
N GLU A 82 14.82 4.59 -14.98
CA GLU A 82 14.63 5.14 -16.32
C GLU A 82 13.85 6.46 -16.29
N GLN A 83 12.71 6.50 -15.60
CA GLN A 83 11.90 7.71 -15.45
C GLN A 83 12.69 8.83 -14.77
N LEU A 84 13.45 8.49 -13.72
CA LEU A 84 14.35 9.44 -13.05
C LEU A 84 15.41 10.00 -13.99
N LEU A 85 16.05 9.14 -14.78
CA LEU A 85 17.07 9.56 -15.72
C LEU A 85 16.50 10.44 -16.82
N ASP A 86 15.29 10.15 -17.30
CA ASP A 86 14.60 10.98 -18.30
C ASP A 86 14.20 12.35 -17.73
N PHE A 87 13.64 12.37 -16.51
CA PHE A 87 13.34 13.59 -15.78
C PHE A 87 14.60 14.47 -15.59
N CYS A 88 15.72 13.86 -15.20
CA CYS A 88 17.01 14.55 -15.06
C CYS A 88 17.68 14.95 -16.39
N ARG A 89 17.13 14.60 -17.57
CA ARG A 89 17.59 15.15 -18.87
C ARG A 89 17.07 16.56 -19.11
N GLY A 90 15.92 16.90 -18.53
CA GLY A 90 15.30 18.22 -18.60
C GLY A 90 15.83 19.22 -17.57
N ASP A 91 16.82 18.83 -16.75
CA ASP A 91 17.33 19.60 -15.62
C ASP A 91 17.87 20.97 -16.06
N ASP A 92 17.11 22.02 -15.72
CA ASP A 92 17.48 23.42 -15.87
C ASP A 92 18.19 24.01 -14.64
N GLY A 93 18.43 23.17 -13.62
CA GLY A 93 19.01 23.56 -12.33
C GLY A 93 18.01 24.08 -11.30
N SER A 94 16.69 23.92 -11.51
CA SER A 94 15.65 24.36 -10.57
C SER A 94 15.43 23.42 -9.37
N ASP A 95 14.88 23.97 -8.28
CA ASP A 95 14.60 23.27 -7.01
C ASP A 95 13.54 22.15 -7.14
N SER A 96 12.73 22.17 -8.20
CA SER A 96 11.74 21.13 -8.53
C SER A 96 12.35 19.74 -8.66
N ASN A 97 13.63 19.67 -9.07
CA ASN A 97 14.33 18.40 -9.28
C ASN A 97 14.73 17.72 -7.98
N ALA A 98 14.98 18.49 -6.92
CA ALA A 98 15.37 17.93 -5.62
C ALA A 98 14.23 17.10 -5.01
N MET A 99 12.98 17.57 -5.12
CA MET A 99 11.82 16.86 -4.58
C MET A 99 11.61 15.51 -5.25
N PHE A 100 11.65 15.45 -6.59
CA PHE A 100 11.51 14.18 -7.30
C PHE A 100 12.63 13.19 -6.95
N ILE A 101 13.87 13.67 -6.85
CA ILE A 101 15.04 12.87 -6.51
C ILE A 101 14.95 12.32 -5.08
N GLU A 102 14.51 13.15 -4.12
CA GLU A 102 14.33 12.75 -2.73
C GLU A 102 13.16 11.76 -2.59
N SER A 103 12.10 11.93 -3.37
CA SER A 103 10.99 10.97 -3.48
C SER A 103 11.42 9.63 -4.07
N ALA A 104 12.21 9.62 -5.14
CA ALA A 104 12.78 8.39 -5.70
C ALA A 104 13.71 7.70 -4.68
N ALA A 105 14.48 8.47 -3.91
CA ALA A 105 15.32 7.93 -2.84
C ALA A 105 14.50 7.35 -1.67
N ALA A 106 13.37 7.99 -1.30
CA ALA A 106 12.44 7.47 -0.32
C ALA A 106 11.82 6.13 -0.77
N TYR A 107 11.31 6.08 -2.01
CA TYR A 107 10.73 4.86 -2.57
C TYR A 107 11.77 3.74 -2.63
N LEU A 108 12.96 4.04 -3.16
CA LEU A 108 14.08 3.10 -3.19
C LEU A 108 14.41 2.58 -1.79
N GLY A 109 14.49 3.44 -0.78
CA GLY A 109 14.79 3.00 0.58
C GLY A 109 13.74 2.05 1.16
N GLU A 110 12.46 2.32 0.90
CA GLU A 110 11.35 1.44 1.30
C GLU A 110 11.39 0.09 0.59
N THR A 111 11.74 0.08 -0.70
CA THR A 111 12.00 -1.15 -1.45
C THR A 111 13.19 -1.91 -0.88
N LEU A 112 14.32 -1.26 -0.56
CA LEU A 112 15.48 -1.92 0.02
C LEU A 112 15.17 -2.54 1.41
N LEU A 113 14.34 -1.86 2.21
CA LEU A 113 13.82 -2.41 3.48
C LEU A 113 12.88 -3.60 3.27
N ALA A 114 12.11 -3.61 2.17
CA ALA A 114 11.28 -4.75 1.81
C ALA A 114 12.14 -5.99 1.48
N GLU A 115 13.28 -5.78 0.81
CA GLU A 115 14.17 -6.85 0.39
C GLU A 115 15.04 -7.41 1.53
N ALA A 116 15.62 -6.54 2.36
CA ALA A 116 16.62 -6.94 3.36
C ALA A 116 16.18 -6.78 4.81
N GLY A 117 14.95 -6.33 5.06
CA GLY A 117 14.48 -5.98 6.39
C GLY A 117 15.28 -4.81 6.98
N GLY A 118 15.37 -4.79 8.31
CA GLY A 118 16.06 -3.75 9.06
C GLY A 118 15.20 -2.50 9.27
N ARG A 119 15.81 -1.32 9.20
CA ARG A 119 15.16 -0.05 9.54
C ARG A 119 15.80 1.15 8.86
N TRP A 120 15.10 2.27 8.85
CA TRP A 120 15.72 3.57 8.61
C TRP A 120 16.59 4.00 9.80
N ASP A 121 17.63 4.76 9.50
CA ASP A 121 18.48 5.44 10.47
C ASP A 121 19.01 6.75 9.86
N TRP A 122 19.81 7.50 10.62
CA TRP A 122 20.48 8.71 10.15
C TRP A 122 21.99 8.58 10.27
N ASP A 123 22.71 8.65 9.15
CA ASP A 123 24.17 8.64 9.16
C ASP A 123 24.71 10.07 9.08
N GLU A 124 25.23 10.58 10.21
CA GLU A 124 25.88 11.90 10.30
C GLU A 124 27.14 12.03 9.44
N ARG A 125 27.73 10.90 9.00
CA ARG A 125 28.95 10.87 8.17
C ARG A 125 28.63 10.88 6.67
N ALA A 126 27.38 10.64 6.29
CA ALA A 126 26.95 10.65 4.90
C ALA A 126 26.71 12.10 4.42
N GLY A 127 27.27 12.46 3.26
CA GLY A 127 27.20 13.83 2.75
C GLY A 127 27.94 14.85 3.63
N THR A 128 27.54 16.12 3.56
CA THR A 128 28.14 17.22 4.34
C THR A 128 27.36 17.60 5.61
N GLY A 129 26.19 16.98 5.86
CA GLY A 129 25.30 17.28 6.99
C GLY A 129 24.52 16.08 7.52
N GLY A 130 24.88 14.87 7.10
CA GLY A 130 24.14 13.64 7.39
C GLY A 130 23.02 13.37 6.40
N LEU A 131 22.68 12.09 6.19
CA LEU A 131 21.64 11.64 5.28
C LEU A 131 20.83 10.49 5.89
N PRO A 132 19.55 10.31 5.47
CA PRO A 132 18.79 9.12 5.82
C PRO A 132 19.41 7.88 5.19
N VAL A 133 19.50 6.80 5.97
CA VAL A 133 20.08 5.52 5.54
C VAL A 133 19.15 4.36 5.83
N VAL A 134 19.22 3.36 4.98
CA VAL A 134 18.63 2.04 5.21
C VAL A 134 19.68 1.17 5.85
N CYS A 135 19.44 0.74 7.08
CA CYS A 135 20.22 -0.29 7.73
C CYS A 135 19.54 -1.64 7.48
N PRO A 136 20.11 -2.56 6.67
CA PRO A 136 19.58 -3.90 6.49
C PRO A 136 19.48 -4.67 7.81
N ASP A 137 18.75 -5.79 7.82
CA ASP A 137 18.67 -6.65 9.00
C ASP A 137 20.09 -6.93 9.57
N PRO A 138 20.34 -6.64 10.88
CA PRO A 138 21.65 -6.83 11.49
C PRO A 138 22.24 -8.24 11.31
N ALA A 139 21.40 -9.26 11.14
CA ALA A 139 21.83 -10.64 10.88
C ALA A 139 22.56 -10.83 9.54
N LEU A 140 22.42 -9.88 8.60
CA LEU A 140 23.13 -9.87 7.32
C LEU A 140 24.56 -9.32 7.45
N GLY A 141 24.85 -8.52 8.48
CA GLY A 141 26.18 -7.92 8.68
C GLY A 141 26.61 -6.98 7.55
N LEU A 142 25.67 -6.36 6.86
CA LEU A 142 25.92 -5.42 5.76
C LEU A 142 26.05 -3.99 6.29
N GLU A 143 26.81 -3.18 5.54
CA GLU A 143 26.88 -1.74 5.78
C GLU A 143 25.54 -1.06 5.42
N PRO A 144 25.18 0.06 6.07
CA PRO A 144 24.01 0.84 5.70
C PRO A 144 24.09 1.34 4.26
N VAL A 145 22.95 1.32 3.56
CA VAL A 145 22.80 1.88 2.22
C VAL A 145 22.21 3.28 2.35
N VAL A 146 22.83 4.28 1.72
CA VAL A 146 22.31 5.66 1.70
C VAL A 146 21.54 5.85 0.38
N PRO A 147 20.19 5.78 0.35
CA PRO A 147 19.44 5.74 -0.91
C PRO A 147 19.71 6.96 -1.80
N LEU A 148 19.83 8.16 -1.21
CA LEU A 148 20.18 9.38 -1.94
C LEU A 148 21.53 9.30 -2.67
N LEU A 149 22.53 8.60 -2.12
CA LEU A 149 23.82 8.40 -2.81
C LEU A 149 23.72 7.31 -3.89
N VAL A 150 22.79 6.38 -3.78
CA VAL A 150 22.45 5.43 -4.87
C VAL A 150 21.80 6.19 -6.03
N VAL A 151 20.86 7.10 -5.74
CA VAL A 151 20.25 7.99 -6.73
C VAL A 151 21.29 8.90 -7.40
N ALA A 152 22.18 9.51 -6.62
CA ALA A 152 23.27 10.31 -7.17
C ALA A 152 24.20 9.52 -8.10
N GLN A 153 24.49 8.26 -7.74
CA GLN A 153 25.29 7.36 -8.58
C GLN A 153 24.54 6.99 -9.87
N ALA A 154 23.23 6.74 -9.82
CA ALA A 154 22.40 6.49 -11.00
C ALA A 154 22.43 7.68 -11.96
N VAL A 155 22.22 8.91 -11.46
CA VAL A 155 22.25 10.15 -12.25
C VAL A 155 23.64 10.39 -12.87
N LYS A 156 24.71 10.01 -12.16
CA LYS A 156 26.09 10.11 -12.64
C LYS A 156 26.39 9.12 -13.76
N ASP A 157 26.07 7.85 -13.55
CA ASP A 157 26.46 6.75 -14.44
C ASP A 157 25.51 6.60 -15.63
N ARG A 158 24.23 6.96 -15.44
CA ARG A 158 23.15 6.90 -16.43
C ARG A 158 23.04 5.55 -17.13
N THR A 159 23.17 4.48 -16.35
CA THR A 159 23.14 3.10 -16.89
C THR A 159 21.74 2.50 -16.92
N GLY A 160 20.80 2.99 -16.09
CA GLY A 160 19.48 2.38 -15.92
C GLY A 160 19.55 1.07 -15.12
N LYS A 161 20.61 0.85 -14.36
CA LYS A 161 20.91 -0.43 -13.68
C LYS A 161 21.30 -0.29 -12.22
N VAL A 162 21.53 0.91 -11.72
CA VAL A 162 22.06 1.16 -10.37
C VAL A 162 21.06 0.73 -9.28
N PHE A 163 19.78 1.06 -9.43
CA PHE A 163 18.72 0.71 -8.45
C PHE A 163 18.51 -0.80 -8.39
N ALA A 164 18.34 -1.40 -9.55
CA ALA A 164 18.26 -2.85 -9.71
C ALA A 164 19.46 -3.57 -9.08
N THR A 165 20.68 -3.06 -9.30
CA THR A 165 21.90 -3.64 -8.73
C THR A 165 21.91 -3.55 -7.20
N ALA A 166 21.47 -2.42 -6.62
CA ALA A 166 21.38 -2.26 -5.16
C ALA A 166 20.45 -3.33 -4.54
N ALA A 167 19.25 -3.52 -5.11
CA ALA A 167 18.29 -4.52 -4.63
C ALA A 167 18.83 -5.95 -4.78
N ARG A 168 19.42 -6.28 -5.94
CA ARG A 168 19.98 -7.63 -6.17
C ARG A 168 21.11 -7.98 -5.20
N LEU A 169 21.97 -7.03 -4.85
CA LEU A 169 23.04 -7.25 -3.85
C LEU A 169 22.46 -7.61 -2.48
N LEU A 170 21.40 -6.90 -2.05
CA LEU A 170 20.69 -7.19 -0.82
C LEU A 170 20.00 -8.56 -0.85
N ARG A 171 19.24 -8.86 -1.92
CA ARG A 171 18.59 -10.16 -2.12
C ARG A 171 19.58 -11.32 -2.12
N LYS A 172 20.74 -11.14 -2.78
CA LYS A 172 21.81 -12.14 -2.76
C LYS A 172 22.27 -12.43 -1.33
N ALA A 173 22.49 -11.41 -0.51
CA ALA A 173 22.90 -11.57 0.88
C ALA A 173 21.82 -12.28 1.72
N VAL A 174 20.55 -11.93 1.53
CA VAL A 174 19.40 -12.61 2.15
C VAL A 174 19.36 -14.08 1.76
N ARG A 175 19.47 -14.41 0.47
CA ARG A 175 19.51 -15.78 -0.04
C ARG A 175 20.71 -16.57 0.50
N ASP A 176 21.89 -15.95 0.56
CA ASP A 176 23.10 -16.55 1.14
C ASP A 176 22.90 -16.89 2.63
N ARG A 177 22.23 -16.01 3.38
CA ARG A 177 21.90 -16.20 4.79
C ARG A 177 20.86 -17.31 4.97
N GLN A 178 19.81 -17.30 4.15
CA GLN A 178 18.74 -18.32 4.18
C GLN A 178 19.25 -19.71 3.78
N ARG A 179 20.21 -19.82 2.86
CA ARG A 179 20.88 -21.09 2.56
C ARG A 179 21.57 -21.70 3.78
N GLN A 180 22.09 -20.85 4.67
CA GLN A 180 22.78 -21.28 5.89
C GLN A 180 21.81 -21.44 7.08
N HIS A 181 20.74 -20.65 7.09
CA HIS A 181 19.75 -20.58 8.16
C HIS A 181 18.35 -20.45 7.57
N PRO A 182 17.77 -21.57 7.12
CA PRO A 182 16.53 -21.52 6.35
C PRO A 182 15.28 -21.15 7.16
N GLU A 183 15.39 -21.14 8.49
CA GLU A 183 14.40 -20.63 9.43
C GLU A 183 14.40 -19.11 9.57
N TRP A 184 15.49 -18.45 9.15
CA TRP A 184 15.67 -17.01 9.32
C TRP A 184 14.99 -16.23 8.18
N TRP A 185 14.35 -15.12 8.55
CA TRP A 185 13.77 -14.16 7.63
C TRP A 185 14.20 -12.75 8.04
N PRO A 186 14.43 -11.85 7.06
CA PRO A 186 14.74 -10.47 7.36
C PRO A 186 13.59 -9.82 8.15
N GLU A 187 13.91 -9.30 9.32
CA GLU A 187 12.97 -8.61 10.19
C GLU A 187 13.04 -7.11 9.92
N ARG A 188 11.90 -6.54 9.52
CA ARG A 188 11.76 -5.11 9.24
C ARG A 188 11.07 -4.43 10.41
N VAL A 189 11.65 -3.35 10.93
CA VAL A 189 10.94 -2.41 11.80
C VAL A 189 9.95 -1.64 10.92
N PRO A 190 8.63 -1.77 11.14
CA PRO A 190 7.63 -1.09 10.32
C PRO A 190 7.91 0.41 10.29
N THR A 191 8.05 0.97 9.08
CA THR A 191 8.20 2.41 8.95
C THR A 191 6.84 3.05 9.25
N PRO A 192 6.73 3.91 10.26
CA PRO A 192 5.49 4.58 10.59
C PRO A 192 4.92 5.27 9.36
N TRP A 193 3.61 5.13 9.16
CA TRP A 193 2.86 5.83 8.10
C TRP A 193 3.13 5.36 6.65
N VAL A 194 4.03 4.41 6.44
CA VAL A 194 4.37 3.86 5.10
C VAL A 194 3.76 2.46 4.88
N HIS A 195 2.60 2.16 5.46
CA HIS A 195 2.05 0.79 5.45
C HIS A 195 1.90 0.19 4.02
N TYR A 196 2.41 -1.05 3.88
CA TYR A 196 2.23 -1.95 2.74
C TYR A 196 0.77 -1.96 2.27
N GLY A 197 0.52 -1.45 1.07
CA GLY A 197 -0.79 -1.49 0.42
C GLY A 197 -1.79 -0.39 0.79
N CYS A 198 -1.48 0.52 1.73
CA CYS A 198 -2.38 1.66 2.01
C CYS A 198 -2.26 2.82 1.03
N LEU A 199 -1.21 2.84 0.22
CA LEU A 199 -1.12 3.76 -0.93
C LEU A 199 -2.08 3.36 -2.05
N PHE A 200 -2.46 2.08 -2.12
CA PHE A 200 -3.53 1.59 -2.98
C PHE A 200 -4.84 1.43 -2.19
N ARG A 201 -5.49 2.58 -1.90
CA ARG A 201 -6.96 2.80 -1.87
C ARG A 201 -7.40 4.15 -1.25
N ALA A 202 -6.49 5.08 -0.95
CA ALA A 202 -6.86 6.49 -0.75
C ALA A 202 -7.50 7.08 -2.02
N GLY A 203 -7.02 6.63 -3.20
CA GLY A 203 -7.65 6.85 -4.49
C GLY A 203 -9.10 6.35 -4.52
N ASP A 204 -9.39 5.09 -4.19
CA ASP A 204 -10.74 4.55 -4.34
C ASP A 204 -11.79 5.26 -3.46
N THR A 205 -11.47 5.74 -2.26
CA THR A 205 -12.47 6.47 -1.43
C THR A 205 -12.64 7.93 -1.86
N ALA A 206 -11.56 8.69 -2.06
CA ALA A 206 -11.65 10.06 -2.55
C ALA A 206 -12.18 10.12 -3.99
N TYR A 207 -11.74 9.19 -4.85
CA TYR A 207 -12.23 9.01 -6.23
C TYR A 207 -13.66 8.47 -6.27
N ARG A 208 -14.09 7.53 -5.42
CA ARG A 208 -15.52 7.14 -5.35
C ARG A 208 -16.39 8.26 -4.79
N TRP A 209 -15.91 8.98 -3.78
CA TRP A 209 -16.60 10.14 -3.26
C TRP A 209 -16.63 11.28 -4.30
N GLN A 210 -15.64 11.37 -5.18
CA GLN A 210 -15.65 12.22 -6.37
C GLN A 210 -16.54 11.69 -7.50
N ASN A 211 -16.64 10.38 -7.76
CA ASN A 211 -17.14 9.87 -9.06
C ASN A 211 -18.26 8.82 -9.00
N ALA A 212 -18.51 8.12 -7.89
CA ALA A 212 -19.23 6.84 -7.97
C ALA A 212 -20.74 6.91 -8.24
N ARG A 213 -21.45 8.05 -8.08
CA ARG A 213 -22.91 8.17 -8.37
C ARG A 213 -23.36 9.58 -8.76
N MET A 214 -22.45 10.41 -9.22
CA MET A 214 -22.57 11.84 -8.97
C MET A 214 -23.47 12.60 -9.95
N LEU A 215 -23.66 12.14 -11.18
CA LEU A 215 -24.54 12.83 -12.14
C LEU A 215 -26.01 12.78 -11.67
N ASP A 216 -26.54 11.60 -11.34
CA ASP A 216 -27.93 11.46 -10.86
C ASP A 216 -28.16 12.14 -9.50
N TYR A 217 -27.12 12.19 -8.66
CA TYR A 217 -27.21 12.75 -7.32
C TYR A 217 -27.06 14.27 -7.29
N LEU A 218 -26.18 14.85 -8.13
CA LEU A 218 -26.13 16.29 -8.38
C LEU A 218 -27.41 16.77 -9.05
N ASP A 219 -27.94 15.96 -9.95
CA ASP A 219 -29.18 16.22 -10.65
C ASP A 219 -30.36 16.33 -9.69
N TRP A 220 -30.47 15.42 -8.71
CA TRP A 220 -31.44 15.52 -7.63
C TRP A 220 -31.16 16.72 -6.71
N TRP A 221 -29.92 16.86 -6.22
CA TRP A 221 -29.54 17.91 -5.27
C TRP A 221 -29.77 19.30 -5.84
N ALA A 222 -29.40 19.53 -7.10
CA ALA A 222 -29.53 20.83 -7.75
C ALA A 222 -31.00 21.19 -8.00
N GLU A 223 -31.89 20.21 -8.18
CA GLU A 223 -33.34 20.44 -8.21
C GLU A 223 -33.87 20.82 -6.82
N GLU A 224 -33.51 20.07 -5.78
CA GLU A 224 -33.89 20.38 -4.38
C GLU A 224 -33.35 21.75 -3.93
N ALA A 225 -32.16 22.12 -4.40
CA ALA A 225 -31.52 23.41 -4.13
C ALA A 225 -32.04 24.56 -5.03
N GLY A 226 -33.13 24.34 -5.77
CA GLY A 226 -33.85 25.39 -6.49
C GLY A 226 -33.51 25.52 -7.98
N GLY A 227 -33.08 24.44 -8.63
CA GLY A 227 -32.97 24.28 -10.09
C GLY A 227 -31.54 24.31 -10.64
N ARG A 228 -31.21 23.37 -11.52
CA ARG A 228 -29.85 23.14 -12.07
C ARG A 228 -29.18 24.35 -12.70
N GLN A 229 -29.93 25.19 -13.38
CA GLN A 229 -29.40 26.38 -14.07
C GLN A 229 -28.69 27.37 -13.13
N HIS A 230 -28.85 27.21 -11.81
CA HIS A 230 -28.26 28.07 -10.80
C HIS A 230 -26.99 27.51 -10.16
N TRP A 231 -26.61 26.27 -10.47
CA TRP A 231 -25.52 25.52 -9.83
C TRP A 231 -24.43 25.18 -10.84
N ASN A 232 -23.57 26.15 -11.16
CA ASN A 232 -22.60 26.07 -12.26
C ASN A 232 -21.15 26.40 -11.87
N PHE A 233 -20.80 26.25 -10.59
CA PHE A 233 -19.47 26.49 -10.03
C PHE A 233 -18.96 27.94 -10.24
N THR A 234 -19.89 28.91 -10.27
CA THR A 234 -19.56 30.33 -10.40
C THR A 234 -19.68 31.05 -9.06
N ARG A 235 -19.16 32.29 -8.98
CA ARG A 235 -19.35 33.14 -7.79
C ARG A 235 -20.82 33.32 -7.41
N ALA A 236 -21.72 33.39 -8.39
CA ALA A 236 -23.15 33.55 -8.15
C ALA A 236 -23.80 32.29 -7.54
N SER A 237 -23.28 31.09 -7.86
CA SER A 237 -23.77 29.85 -7.24
C SER A 237 -23.26 29.69 -5.81
N LEU A 238 -22.04 30.16 -5.50
CA LEU A 238 -21.54 30.24 -4.12
C LEU A 238 -22.38 31.20 -3.25
N ASP A 239 -22.73 32.39 -3.75
CA ASP A 239 -23.60 33.33 -2.99
C ASP A 239 -24.96 32.70 -2.67
N ARG A 240 -25.48 31.91 -3.60
CA ARG A 240 -26.74 31.21 -3.42
C ARG A 240 -26.65 30.12 -2.37
N LEU A 241 -25.53 29.36 -2.35
CA LEU A 241 -25.29 28.36 -1.31
C LEU A 241 -25.15 29.01 0.08
N GLU A 242 -24.44 30.12 0.15
CA GLU A 242 -24.34 30.90 1.39
C GLU A 242 -25.72 31.33 1.90
N THR A 243 -26.58 31.83 1.00
CA THR A 243 -27.96 32.19 1.35
C THR A 243 -28.73 30.99 1.90
N LEU A 244 -28.64 29.83 1.24
CA LEU A 244 -29.28 28.60 1.71
C LEU A 244 -28.77 28.16 3.08
N LEU A 245 -27.46 28.22 3.34
CA LEU A 245 -26.89 27.87 4.64
C LEU A 245 -27.45 28.76 5.75
N ARG A 246 -27.49 30.09 5.53
CA ARG A 246 -27.99 31.06 6.52
C ARG A 246 -29.48 30.96 6.77
N GLU A 247 -30.27 30.59 5.75
CA GLU A 247 -31.72 30.40 5.90
C GLU A 247 -32.06 29.11 6.65
N ASN A 248 -31.26 28.05 6.48
CA ASN A 248 -31.51 26.74 7.08
C ASN A 248 -30.87 26.58 8.47
N PHE A 249 -29.75 27.27 8.73
CA PHE A 249 -28.99 27.13 9.98
C PHE A 249 -28.77 28.48 10.67
N PRO A 250 -29.59 28.81 11.68
CA PRO A 250 -29.38 29.98 12.52
C PRO A 250 -28.14 29.90 13.42
N THR A 251 -27.73 28.68 13.80
CA THR A 251 -26.56 28.43 14.68
C THR A 251 -25.67 27.31 14.14
N VAL A 252 -24.41 27.29 14.61
CA VAL A 252 -23.44 26.26 14.26
C VAL A 252 -23.85 24.89 14.81
N GLU A 253 -24.49 24.86 15.98
CA GLU A 253 -25.07 23.66 16.57
C GLU A 253 -26.18 23.06 15.69
N ASP A 254 -27.03 23.90 15.10
CA ASP A 254 -28.07 23.44 14.16
C ASP A 254 -27.43 22.81 12.91
N TYR A 255 -26.33 23.38 12.41
CA TYR A 255 -25.58 22.81 11.30
C TYR A 255 -24.94 21.47 11.66
N HIS A 256 -24.27 21.36 12.81
CA HIS A 256 -23.65 20.10 13.24
C HIS A 256 -24.66 18.96 13.42
N ALA A 257 -25.90 19.26 13.82
CA ALA A 257 -26.94 18.25 13.93
C ALA A 257 -27.40 17.69 12.57
N ALA A 258 -27.18 18.43 11.48
CA ALA A 258 -27.66 18.09 10.14
C ALA A 258 -26.53 17.92 9.11
N SER A 259 -25.26 18.09 9.49
CA SER A 259 -24.13 18.11 8.54
C SER A 259 -23.92 16.80 7.80
N ASP A 260 -24.33 15.69 8.42
CA ASP A 260 -24.26 14.34 7.85
C ASP A 260 -25.49 14.01 6.99
N GLU A 261 -26.48 14.91 6.92
CA GLU A 261 -27.62 14.71 6.03
C GLU A 261 -27.17 14.77 4.56
N PRO A 262 -27.74 13.94 3.69
CA PRO A 262 -27.20 13.78 2.34
C PRO A 262 -27.21 15.07 1.50
N PHE A 263 -28.14 15.99 1.74
CA PHE A 263 -28.17 17.30 1.08
C PHE A 263 -26.95 18.17 1.44
N TRP A 264 -26.55 18.18 2.72
CA TRP A 264 -25.47 19.02 3.23
C TRP A 264 -24.10 18.41 2.99
N VAL A 265 -24.01 17.08 2.97
CA VAL A 265 -22.84 16.37 2.45
C VAL A 265 -22.58 16.75 0.99
N MET A 266 -23.64 16.87 0.16
CA MET A 266 -23.51 17.31 -1.23
C MET A 266 -23.20 18.80 -1.39
N ALA A 267 -23.72 19.65 -0.51
CA ALA A 267 -23.32 21.05 -0.45
C ALA A 267 -21.82 21.19 -0.14
N ALA A 268 -21.31 20.38 0.80
CA ALA A 268 -19.89 20.35 1.16
C ALA A 268 -19.03 19.85 -0.02
N TRP A 269 -19.52 18.82 -0.72
CA TRP A 269 -18.92 18.35 -1.97
C TRP A 269 -18.84 19.44 -3.03
N TYR A 270 -19.94 20.17 -3.25
CA TYR A 270 -20.02 21.23 -4.25
C TYR A 270 -18.99 22.33 -4.02
N VAL A 271 -18.81 22.74 -2.76
CA VAL A 271 -17.80 23.74 -2.37
C VAL A 271 -16.39 23.21 -2.60
N GLY A 272 -16.08 21.98 -2.17
CA GLY A 272 -14.77 21.39 -2.42
C GLY A 272 -14.45 21.30 -3.93
N LYS A 273 -15.43 20.99 -4.77
CA LYS A 273 -15.26 21.00 -6.23
C LYS A 273 -14.98 22.39 -6.79
N CYS A 274 -15.61 23.45 -6.24
CA CYS A 274 -15.28 24.84 -6.61
C CYS A 274 -13.82 25.18 -6.28
N VAL A 275 -13.29 24.68 -5.17
CA VAL A 275 -11.88 24.89 -4.78
C VAL A 275 -10.94 24.09 -5.69
N VAL A 276 -11.25 22.81 -5.96
CA VAL A 276 -10.45 21.95 -6.84
C VAL A 276 -10.35 22.56 -8.25
N GLU A 277 -11.48 22.90 -8.87
CA GLU A 277 -11.52 23.44 -10.23
C GLU A 277 -11.05 24.89 -10.31
N GLY A 278 -11.47 25.73 -9.36
CA GLY A 278 -11.24 27.18 -9.40
C GLY A 278 -9.90 27.62 -8.82
N LYS A 279 -9.35 26.85 -7.88
CA LYS A 279 -8.11 27.20 -7.16
C LYS A 279 -6.99 26.19 -7.41
N GLY A 280 -7.26 25.04 -8.04
CA GLY A 280 -6.24 24.02 -8.30
C GLY A 280 -5.86 23.22 -7.06
N ALA A 281 -6.81 23.02 -6.14
CA ALA A 281 -6.66 22.08 -5.03
C ALA A 281 -6.87 20.64 -5.49
N GLN A 282 -6.54 19.69 -4.62
CA GLN A 282 -6.78 18.26 -4.82
C GLN A 282 -7.66 17.70 -3.71
N TRP A 283 -8.45 16.68 -4.04
CA TRP A 283 -9.17 15.86 -3.06
C TRP A 283 -8.19 14.95 -2.33
N GLN A 284 -8.36 14.84 -1.02
CA GLN A 284 -7.51 14.03 -0.15
C GLN A 284 -8.40 13.26 0.81
N TYR A 285 -8.04 12.00 1.09
CA TYR A 285 -8.67 11.18 2.12
C TYR A 285 -7.58 10.50 2.93
N ARG A 286 -7.66 10.64 4.26
CA ARG A 286 -6.74 9.98 5.18
C ARG A 286 -7.48 8.89 5.93
N GLY A 287 -7.14 7.64 5.68
CA GLY A 287 -7.70 6.52 6.43
C GLY A 287 -7.29 6.57 7.91
N ILE A 288 -8.21 6.19 8.80
CA ILE A 288 -7.89 5.95 10.21
C ILE A 288 -7.03 4.70 10.27
N ASN A 289 -5.85 4.84 10.87
CA ASN A 289 -5.02 3.69 11.23
C ASN A 289 -5.29 3.37 12.71
N PRO A 290 -5.91 2.23 13.03
CA PRO A 290 -6.21 1.86 14.41
C PRO A 290 -4.96 1.64 15.27
N ASP A 291 -3.80 1.43 14.63
CA ASP A 291 -2.50 1.26 15.30
C ASP A 291 -1.70 2.57 15.37
N ALA A 292 -2.24 3.69 14.87
CA ALA A 292 -1.57 4.97 14.91
C ALA A 292 -1.60 5.56 16.34
N PRO A 293 -0.46 5.99 16.90
CA PRO A 293 -0.42 6.60 18.22
C PRO A 293 -1.28 7.86 18.29
N PRO A 294 -1.96 8.15 19.42
CA PRO A 294 -2.74 9.37 19.61
C PRO A 294 -1.98 10.65 19.24
N GLY A 295 -2.65 11.57 18.56
CA GLY A 295 -2.10 12.84 18.09
C GLY A 295 -1.24 12.75 16.83
N THR A 296 -1.18 11.59 16.17
CA THR A 296 -0.56 11.46 14.83
C THR A 296 -1.61 11.62 13.72
N TRP A 297 -1.19 11.96 12.50
CA TRP A 297 -2.09 12.36 11.41
C TRP A 297 -3.13 11.31 10.98
N HIS A 298 -2.97 10.03 11.36
CA HIS A 298 -3.87 8.92 11.05
C HIS A 298 -4.55 8.33 12.28
N ALA A 299 -4.26 8.84 13.47
CA ALA A 299 -4.91 8.40 14.69
C ALA A 299 -6.38 8.80 14.68
N GLU A 300 -7.21 8.04 15.38
CA GLU A 300 -8.66 8.29 15.47
C GLU A 300 -8.96 9.69 16.05
N ASP A 301 -8.07 10.22 16.88
CA ASP A 301 -8.19 11.56 17.47
C ASP A 301 -7.68 12.70 16.56
N CYS A 302 -7.12 12.38 15.39
CA CYS A 302 -6.71 13.38 14.42
C CYS A 302 -7.91 13.95 13.68
N TYR A 303 -8.03 15.27 13.73
CA TYR A 303 -9.05 16.05 13.03
C TYR A 303 -9.16 15.73 11.51
N TRP A 304 -8.08 15.30 10.86
CA TRP A 304 -8.06 14.97 9.42
C TRP A 304 -8.32 13.50 9.11
N ALA A 305 -8.22 12.62 10.09
CA ALA A 305 -8.34 11.17 9.88
C ALA A 305 -9.81 10.77 9.72
N GLY A 306 -10.09 9.86 8.79
CA GLY A 306 -11.43 9.37 8.48
C GLY A 306 -12.30 10.34 7.69
N ALA A 307 -11.77 11.49 7.26
CA ALA A 307 -12.51 12.52 6.55
C ALA A 307 -11.91 12.84 5.17
N VAL A 308 -12.78 13.24 4.23
CA VAL A 308 -12.38 13.80 2.92
C VAL A 308 -12.16 15.30 3.07
N PHE A 309 -11.08 15.82 2.49
CA PHE A 309 -10.73 17.23 2.53
C PHE A 309 -10.10 17.72 1.22
N VAL A 310 -9.97 19.04 1.07
CA VAL A 310 -9.29 19.67 -0.07
C VAL A 310 -8.00 20.33 0.37
N ASN A 311 -7.00 20.32 -0.52
CA ASN A 311 -5.65 20.76 -0.20
C ASN A 311 -4.90 21.31 -1.42
N GLN A 312 -4.17 22.42 -1.28
CA GLN A 312 -3.36 23.06 -2.34
C GLN A 312 -1.82 22.89 -2.16
N ARG A 313 -1.40 21.82 -1.49
CA ARG A 313 -0.04 21.54 -0.94
C ARG A 313 1.21 21.64 -1.85
N LEU A 314 1.10 22.20 -3.05
CA LEU A 314 2.22 22.65 -3.89
C LEU A 314 2.63 24.11 -3.65
N ARG A 315 2.03 24.80 -2.68
CA ARG A 315 2.49 26.11 -2.23
C ARG A 315 2.82 26.10 -0.76
N TYR A 316 3.88 26.82 -0.42
CA TYR A 316 4.30 26.99 0.97
C TYR A 316 3.28 27.76 1.83
N ASP A 317 2.33 28.44 1.17
CA ASP A 317 1.16 29.11 1.75
C ASP A 317 -0.17 28.37 1.46
N GLY A 318 -0.12 27.11 1.00
CA GLY A 318 -1.29 26.35 0.60
C GLY A 318 -2.25 26.09 1.77
N HIS A 319 -3.55 26.30 1.54
CA HIS A 319 -4.60 26.02 2.52
C HIS A 319 -5.09 24.57 2.40
N ALA A 320 -5.50 23.99 3.52
CA ALA A 320 -6.20 22.70 3.58
C ALA A 320 -7.41 22.86 4.50
N GLU A 321 -8.55 22.29 4.12
CA GLU A 321 -9.79 22.44 4.89
C GLU A 321 -10.70 21.21 4.77
N LEU A 322 -11.33 20.85 5.88
CA LEU A 322 -12.43 19.88 5.89
C LEU A 322 -13.68 20.53 5.28
N LEU A 323 -14.36 19.81 4.40
CA LEU A 323 -15.50 20.36 3.67
C LEU A 323 -16.67 20.76 4.56
N PRO A 324 -17.06 19.97 5.60
CA PRO A 324 -18.11 20.41 6.52
C PRO A 324 -17.72 21.67 7.29
N VAL A 325 -16.42 21.86 7.57
CA VAL A 325 -15.93 23.05 8.28
C VAL A 325 -16.00 24.30 7.42
N MET A 326 -15.79 24.18 6.10
CA MET A 326 -16.03 25.28 5.17
C MET A 326 -17.46 25.80 5.25
N LEU A 327 -18.46 24.91 5.35
CA LEU A 327 -19.86 25.31 5.52
C LEU A 327 -20.13 25.83 6.94
N ARG A 328 -19.54 25.19 7.97
CA ARG A 328 -19.66 25.61 9.37
C ARG A 328 -19.19 27.05 9.58
N ASP A 329 -18.10 27.45 8.94
CA ASP A 329 -17.56 28.82 9.04
C ASP A 329 -18.55 29.85 8.47
N VAL A 330 -19.28 29.49 7.40
CA VAL A 330 -20.33 30.36 6.84
C VAL A 330 -21.47 30.56 7.84
N VAL A 331 -21.92 29.48 8.46
CA VAL A 331 -22.94 29.51 9.52
C VAL A 331 -22.45 30.30 10.74
N ALA A 332 -21.15 30.22 11.05
CA ALA A 332 -20.51 31.01 12.11
C ALA A 332 -20.36 32.51 11.78
N GLY A 333 -20.68 32.93 10.55
CA GLY A 333 -20.74 34.33 10.15
C GLY A 333 -19.74 34.73 9.06
N GLU A 334 -18.88 33.83 8.59
CA GLU A 334 -17.97 34.11 7.47
C GLU A 334 -18.71 34.08 6.13
N SER A 335 -18.15 34.73 5.11
CA SER A 335 -18.65 34.63 3.74
C SER A 335 -18.10 33.36 3.09
N LEU A 336 -18.92 32.66 2.31
CA LEU A 336 -18.46 31.44 1.64
C LEU A 336 -17.34 31.75 0.63
N ARG A 337 -17.33 32.97 0.08
CA ARG A 337 -16.25 33.43 -0.78
C ARG A 337 -14.94 33.58 -0.01
N ASP A 338 -15.00 34.13 1.20
CA ASP A 338 -13.80 34.36 2.01
C ASP A 338 -13.18 33.01 2.41
N VAL A 339 -14.03 32.04 2.74
CA VAL A 339 -13.63 30.64 3.00
C VAL A 339 -12.95 30.02 1.78
N VAL A 340 -13.51 30.20 0.57
CA VAL A 340 -12.89 29.71 -0.69
C VAL A 340 -11.62 30.50 -1.04
N ASP A 341 -11.56 31.79 -0.74
CA ASP A 341 -10.41 32.66 -1.02
C ASP A 341 -9.25 32.48 -0.03
N ARG A 342 -9.43 31.69 1.04
CA ARG A 342 -8.31 31.15 1.84
C ARG A 342 -7.37 30.33 0.97
N PHE A 343 -7.89 29.72 -0.09
CA PHE A 343 -7.12 29.00 -1.10
C PHE A 343 -6.59 30.01 -2.14
N PRO A 344 -5.26 30.19 -2.24
CA PRO A 344 -4.67 31.11 -3.23
C PRO A 344 -5.09 30.78 -4.67
N ASP A 345 -5.27 31.82 -5.50
CA ASP A 345 -5.61 31.65 -6.93
C ASP A 345 -4.53 30.89 -7.68
N ARG A 346 -4.91 30.06 -8.67
CA ARG A 346 -3.97 29.32 -9.54
C ARG A 346 -2.94 30.27 -10.16
N ALA A 347 -1.66 30.04 -9.89
CA ALA A 347 -0.57 30.81 -10.46
C ALA A 347 -0.57 30.55 -11.98
N PRO A 348 -0.30 31.56 -12.82
CA PRO A 348 -0.06 31.33 -14.23
C PRO A 348 1.04 30.29 -14.40
N GLU A 349 0.94 29.45 -15.44
CA GLU A 349 1.77 28.26 -15.71
C GLU A 349 3.28 28.53 -15.98
N GLY A 350 3.83 29.66 -15.50
CA GLY A 350 5.24 30.02 -15.63
C GLY A 350 5.83 30.85 -14.48
N ASP A 351 5.06 31.16 -13.43
CA ASP A 351 5.51 31.97 -12.28
C ASP A 351 5.47 31.17 -10.96
N TYR A 352 5.83 29.89 -11.00
CA TYR A 352 6.12 29.13 -9.78
C TYR A 352 7.41 29.67 -9.15
N VAL A 353 7.27 30.67 -8.29
CA VAL A 353 8.31 30.97 -7.29
C VAL A 353 8.06 30.02 -6.13
N TRP A 354 8.85 28.95 -6.10
CA TRP A 354 8.95 28.00 -5.00
C TRP A 354 9.17 28.76 -3.70
N GLY A 355 8.12 28.99 -2.92
CA GLY A 355 8.27 29.40 -1.52
C GLY A 355 9.06 28.30 -0.82
N GLU A 356 10.21 28.64 -0.23
CA GLU A 356 11.14 27.72 0.41
C GLU A 356 10.36 26.71 1.28
N PRO A 357 10.31 25.41 0.94
CA PRO A 357 9.56 24.46 1.74
C PRO A 357 10.12 24.38 3.17
N ALA A 358 9.28 24.02 4.14
CA ALA A 358 9.58 23.69 5.55
C ALA A 358 10.21 22.30 5.61
N TRP A 359 10.81 21.93 4.49
CA TRP A 359 11.67 20.81 4.30
C TRP A 359 12.96 21.19 5.02
N PRO A 360 13.36 20.47 6.09
CA PRO A 360 14.40 20.98 6.97
C PRO A 360 15.74 21.19 6.25
N THR A 361 15.98 20.55 5.10
CA THR A 361 17.23 20.71 4.33
C THR A 361 17.02 20.14 2.93
N VAL A 362 17.43 20.84 1.87
CA VAL A 362 17.48 20.26 0.51
C VAL A 362 18.56 19.16 0.50
N LEU A 363 18.20 17.95 0.91
CA LEU A 363 19.11 16.81 1.11
C LEU A 363 19.82 16.45 -0.20
N TRP A 364 19.17 16.66 -1.33
CA TRP A 364 19.78 16.49 -2.64
C TRP A 364 21.04 17.35 -2.82
N GLN A 365 21.09 18.56 -2.25
CA GLN A 365 22.29 19.41 -2.32
C GLN A 365 23.49 18.76 -1.60
N LEU A 366 23.23 18.00 -0.53
CA LEU A 366 24.24 17.26 0.22
C LEU A 366 24.70 15.99 -0.51
N ALA A 367 23.82 15.42 -1.33
CA ALA A 367 24.02 14.15 -2.03
C ALA A 367 24.41 14.30 -3.51
N ARG A 368 24.64 15.52 -4.01
CA ARG A 368 24.89 15.75 -5.44
C ARG A 368 25.99 14.85 -6.02
N PRO A 369 25.89 14.45 -7.30
CA PRO A 369 26.88 13.61 -7.96
C PRO A 369 28.32 14.15 -7.89
N GLU A 370 28.49 15.48 -7.93
CA GLU A 370 29.81 16.12 -7.77
C GLU A 370 30.45 15.91 -6.40
N HIS A 371 29.67 15.58 -5.37
CA HIS A 371 30.13 15.35 -4.00
C HIS A 371 30.42 13.87 -3.70
N LEU A 372 30.15 12.95 -4.64
CA LEU A 372 30.44 11.52 -4.48
C LEU A 372 31.96 11.26 -4.53
N ALA A 373 32.57 11.13 -3.35
CA ALA A 373 33.98 10.77 -3.20
C ALA A 373 34.28 9.29 -3.54
N ALA A 374 33.30 8.41 -3.37
CA ALA A 374 33.35 6.98 -3.65
C ALA A 374 31.98 6.50 -4.16
N PRO A 375 31.92 5.42 -4.97
CA PRO A 375 30.65 4.83 -5.38
C PRO A 375 29.86 4.34 -4.16
N SER A 376 28.54 4.54 -4.19
CA SER A 376 27.62 4.13 -3.12
C SER A 376 27.39 2.62 -3.06
N LEU A 377 27.59 1.92 -4.18
CA LEU A 377 27.56 0.46 -4.28
C LEU A 377 28.98 -0.09 -4.40
N PRO A 378 29.24 -1.33 -3.93
CA PRO A 378 30.53 -1.98 -4.14
C PRO A 378 30.83 -2.09 -5.64
N PRO A 379 32.10 -1.89 -6.07
CA PRO A 379 32.45 -1.99 -7.47
C PRO A 379 32.31 -3.45 -7.94
N LEU A 380 31.43 -3.69 -8.91
CA LEU A 380 31.23 -4.98 -9.55
C LEU A 380 31.91 -5.00 -10.92
N THR A 381 32.53 -6.13 -11.26
CA THR A 381 32.96 -6.41 -12.63
C THR A 381 31.76 -6.70 -13.52
N ALA A 382 31.92 -6.54 -14.85
CA ALA A 382 30.85 -6.87 -15.79
C ALA A 382 30.40 -8.35 -15.72
N ALA A 383 31.30 -9.26 -15.32
CA ALA A 383 30.97 -10.67 -15.14
C ALA A 383 30.11 -10.89 -13.88
N GLU A 384 30.47 -10.25 -12.76
CA GLU A 384 29.70 -10.34 -11.51
C GLU A 384 28.31 -9.70 -11.67
N LEU A 385 28.22 -8.56 -12.36
CA LEU A 385 26.93 -7.94 -12.65
C LEU A 385 26.04 -8.85 -13.50
N LYS A 386 26.63 -9.48 -14.53
CA LYS A 386 25.88 -10.41 -15.39
C LYS A 386 25.41 -11.64 -14.63
N GLU A 387 26.25 -12.23 -13.78
CA GLU A 387 25.86 -13.36 -12.93
C GLU A 387 24.71 -12.97 -11.97
N LEU A 388 24.77 -11.76 -11.42
CA LEU A 388 23.73 -11.23 -10.54
C LEU A 388 22.40 -11.02 -11.29
N GLU A 389 22.45 -10.49 -12.51
CA GLU A 389 21.29 -10.34 -13.42
C GLU A 389 20.68 -11.71 -13.79
N GLU A 390 21.51 -12.73 -14.05
CA GLU A 390 21.05 -14.09 -14.38
C GLU A 390 20.45 -14.85 -13.17
N THR A 391 20.82 -14.46 -11.95
CA THR A 391 20.39 -15.15 -10.71
C THR A 391 19.15 -14.50 -10.07
N ASP A 392 18.84 -13.26 -10.42
CA ASP A 392 17.75 -12.47 -9.83
C ASP A 392 17.16 -11.52 -10.87
N ASP A 393 16.01 -11.92 -11.40
CA ASP A 393 15.22 -11.16 -12.37
C ASP A 393 14.44 -9.99 -11.74
N LEU A 394 14.55 -9.79 -10.42
CA LEU A 394 13.79 -8.84 -9.62
C LEU A 394 12.33 -9.22 -9.35
N GLU A 395 11.90 -10.41 -9.78
CA GLU A 395 10.56 -10.90 -9.46
C GLU A 395 10.39 -11.10 -7.96
N GLY A 396 9.14 -11.16 -7.50
CA GLY A 396 8.78 -11.30 -6.09
C GLY A 396 9.41 -12.54 -5.41
N PRO A 397 9.06 -12.82 -4.14
CA PRO A 397 9.60 -13.97 -3.41
C PRO A 397 9.46 -15.25 -4.24
N ASP A 398 10.39 -16.20 -4.15
CA ASP A 398 10.26 -17.46 -4.89
C ASP A 398 9.16 -18.35 -4.25
N TRP A 399 7.91 -18.17 -4.69
CA TRP A 399 6.76 -18.89 -4.16
C TRP A 399 6.82 -20.39 -4.48
N GLU A 400 7.56 -20.79 -5.51
CA GLU A 400 7.60 -22.16 -6.04
C GLU A 400 8.77 -22.98 -5.49
N ASP A 401 9.89 -22.34 -5.19
CA ASP A 401 11.08 -22.98 -4.63
C ASP A 401 11.63 -22.21 -3.42
N ASN A 402 11.08 -22.50 -2.25
CA ASN A 402 11.56 -21.95 -0.99
C ASN A 402 11.63 -22.99 0.12
N HIS A 403 12.48 -22.75 1.13
CA HIS A 403 12.69 -23.70 2.22
C HIS A 403 11.40 -24.08 2.96
N ARG A 404 10.49 -23.12 3.19
CA ARG A 404 9.23 -23.35 3.89
C ARG A 404 8.37 -24.36 3.13
N LEU A 405 8.17 -24.13 1.83
CA LEU A 405 7.46 -25.04 0.94
C LEU A 405 8.17 -26.39 0.82
N ASN A 406 9.48 -26.40 0.58
CA ASN A 406 10.27 -27.62 0.42
C ASN A 406 10.27 -28.50 1.67
N THR A 407 10.36 -27.89 2.85
CA THR A 407 10.28 -28.60 4.14
C THR A 407 8.91 -29.23 4.30
N TRP A 408 7.83 -28.48 4.08
CA TRP A 408 6.48 -29.00 4.18
C TRP A 408 6.20 -30.11 3.15
N LEU A 409 6.63 -29.94 1.89
CA LEU A 409 6.51 -30.98 0.87
C LEU A 409 7.30 -32.24 1.25
N ALA A 410 8.52 -32.10 1.79
CA ALA A 410 9.32 -33.23 2.24
C ALA A 410 8.64 -34.00 3.39
N GLU A 411 8.16 -33.29 4.40
CA GLU A 411 7.41 -33.88 5.51
C GLU A 411 6.13 -34.58 5.04
N ARG A 412 5.38 -33.99 4.10
CA ARG A 412 4.16 -34.61 3.55
C ARG A 412 4.48 -35.87 2.74
N ARG A 413 5.54 -35.84 1.92
CA ARG A 413 6.01 -37.04 1.20
C ARG A 413 6.42 -38.16 2.16
N GLU A 414 7.09 -37.84 3.26
CA GLU A 414 7.51 -38.81 4.27
C GLU A 414 6.31 -39.41 5.02
N THR A 415 5.33 -38.59 5.39
CA THR A 415 4.15 -38.99 6.19
C THR A 415 3.03 -39.63 5.36
N PHE A 416 3.04 -39.48 4.04
CA PHE A 416 1.99 -39.97 3.16
C PHE A 416 1.65 -41.47 3.31
N PRO A 417 2.61 -42.41 3.38
CA PRO A 417 2.28 -43.83 3.54
C PRO A 417 1.45 -44.12 4.80
N THR A 418 1.74 -43.41 5.89
CA THR A 418 0.98 -43.52 7.15
C THR A 418 -0.41 -42.93 7.00
N TRP A 419 -0.52 -41.74 6.42
CA TRP A 419 -1.81 -41.09 6.14
C TRP A 419 -2.68 -41.97 5.24
N ALA A 420 -2.13 -42.52 4.15
CA ALA A 420 -2.83 -43.41 3.22
C ALA A 420 -3.32 -44.71 3.88
N GLY A 421 -2.56 -45.22 4.85
CA GLY A 421 -2.97 -46.35 5.68
C GLY A 421 -4.16 -46.02 6.59
N GLN A 422 -4.14 -44.85 7.23
CA GLN A 422 -5.21 -44.36 8.12
C GLN A 422 -6.48 -43.97 7.36
N ALA A 423 -6.33 -43.36 6.18
CA ALA A 423 -7.41 -42.98 5.26
C ALA A 423 -8.08 -44.20 4.59
N GLY A 424 -7.53 -45.40 4.77
CA GLY A 424 -8.10 -46.66 4.29
C GLY A 424 -7.76 -46.96 2.83
N GLY A 425 -7.00 -48.04 2.62
CA GLY A 425 -6.62 -48.55 1.30
C GLY A 425 -5.12 -48.49 0.98
N GLY A 426 -4.33 -47.80 1.81
CA GLY A 426 -2.88 -47.70 1.65
C GLY A 426 -2.47 -46.99 0.36
N THR A 427 -1.17 -46.95 0.07
CA THR A 427 -0.62 -46.23 -1.09
C THR A 427 -1.08 -46.78 -2.45
N THR A 428 -1.67 -47.98 -2.48
CA THR A 428 -2.21 -48.57 -3.72
C THR A 428 -3.57 -48.01 -4.09
N ALA A 429 -4.40 -47.65 -3.10
CA ALA A 429 -5.72 -47.06 -3.33
C ALA A 429 -5.66 -45.53 -3.52
N TRP A 430 -4.62 -44.92 -2.97
CA TRP A 430 -4.31 -43.50 -3.09
C TRP A 430 -3.20 -43.31 -4.14
N ASP A 431 -3.58 -43.49 -5.41
CA ASP A 431 -2.66 -43.59 -6.56
C ASP A 431 -2.41 -42.26 -7.31
N PHE A 432 -2.94 -41.16 -6.79
CA PHE A 432 -2.92 -39.83 -7.39
C PHE A 432 -3.64 -39.73 -8.75
N SER A 433 -4.57 -40.64 -9.05
CA SER A 433 -5.45 -40.52 -10.22
C SER A 433 -6.62 -39.56 -9.96
N ALA A 434 -7.19 -38.99 -11.03
CA ALA A 434 -8.42 -38.18 -10.90
C ALA A 434 -9.60 -38.97 -10.27
N GLN A 435 -9.67 -40.29 -10.51
CA GLN A 435 -10.71 -41.15 -9.91
C GLN A 435 -10.55 -41.30 -8.40
N SER A 436 -9.32 -41.24 -7.88
CA SER A 436 -9.07 -41.29 -6.44
C SER A 436 -9.64 -40.08 -5.68
N LEU A 437 -9.96 -38.98 -6.38
CA LEU A 437 -10.59 -37.80 -5.76
C LEU A 437 -12.03 -38.04 -5.36
N ASP A 438 -12.78 -38.91 -6.05
CA ASP A 438 -14.12 -39.32 -5.59
C ASP A 438 -14.05 -40.01 -4.23
N ARG A 439 -13.02 -40.85 -4.04
CA ARG A 439 -12.74 -41.53 -2.77
C ARG A 439 -12.34 -40.53 -1.69
N LEU A 440 -11.53 -39.51 -2.04
CA LEU A 440 -11.15 -38.44 -1.12
C LEU A 440 -12.37 -37.64 -0.67
N GLU A 441 -13.23 -37.26 -1.61
CA GLU A 441 -14.46 -36.53 -1.33
C GLU A 441 -15.37 -37.32 -0.39
N ASP A 442 -15.64 -38.60 -0.71
CA ASP A 442 -16.46 -39.48 0.13
C ASP A 442 -15.87 -39.63 1.55
N LEU A 443 -14.54 -39.71 1.66
CA LEU A 443 -13.85 -39.80 2.93
C LEU A 443 -13.99 -38.51 3.76
N VAL A 444 -13.80 -37.34 3.14
CA VAL A 444 -13.92 -36.04 3.82
C VAL A 444 -15.38 -35.78 4.24
N ARG A 445 -16.35 -36.03 3.36
CA ARG A 445 -17.79 -35.91 3.65
C ARG A 445 -18.27 -36.95 4.69
N GLY A 446 -17.61 -38.10 4.78
CA GLY A 446 -17.88 -39.11 5.80
C GLY A 446 -17.29 -38.75 7.17
N THR A 447 -16.23 -37.92 7.20
CA THR A 447 -15.51 -37.53 8.42
C THR A 447 -16.12 -36.30 9.07
N PHE A 448 -16.49 -35.29 8.28
CA PHE A 448 -17.06 -34.03 8.77
C PHE A 448 -18.50 -33.86 8.28
N ARG A 449 -19.31 -33.09 9.03
CA ARG A 449 -20.74 -32.89 8.73
C ARG A 449 -21.07 -31.48 8.24
N SER A 450 -20.20 -30.50 8.50
CA SER A 450 -20.44 -29.10 8.13
C SER A 450 -19.14 -28.34 7.83
N TYR A 451 -19.30 -27.17 7.21
CA TYR A 451 -18.21 -26.23 6.95
C TYR A 451 -17.49 -25.79 8.23
N ASP A 452 -18.24 -25.54 9.31
CA ASP A 452 -17.67 -25.11 10.60
C ASP A 452 -16.82 -26.20 11.23
N GLU A 453 -17.26 -27.47 11.14
CA GLU A 453 -16.53 -28.61 11.70
C GLU A 453 -15.20 -28.83 10.99
N ILE A 454 -15.20 -28.81 9.64
CA ILE A 454 -13.96 -28.94 8.86
C ILE A 454 -13.04 -27.73 9.03
N SER A 455 -13.60 -26.52 9.21
CA SER A 455 -12.81 -25.31 9.43
C SER A 455 -12.12 -25.30 10.80
N ALA A 456 -12.78 -25.83 11.84
CA ALA A 456 -12.18 -26.00 13.16
C ALA A 456 -11.00 -26.99 13.14
N GLU A 457 -10.99 -27.93 12.19
CA GLU A 457 -9.99 -28.99 12.05
C GLU A 457 -8.96 -28.70 10.92
N GLN A 458 -8.82 -27.43 10.49
CA GLN A 458 -7.94 -27.00 9.39
C GLN A 458 -6.47 -27.42 9.57
N ASP A 459 -6.01 -27.57 10.81
CA ASP A 459 -4.64 -27.95 11.16
C ASP A 459 -4.48 -29.44 11.50
N SER A 460 -5.57 -30.21 11.42
CA SER A 460 -5.51 -31.63 11.74
C SER A 460 -4.59 -32.38 10.77
N PRO A 461 -3.77 -33.35 11.22
CA PRO A 461 -2.91 -34.14 10.35
C PRO A 461 -3.69 -34.85 9.23
N PHE A 462 -4.95 -35.21 9.50
CA PHE A 462 -5.84 -35.80 8.51
C PHE A 462 -6.15 -34.82 7.36
N LEU A 463 -6.63 -33.62 7.69
CA LEU A 463 -7.08 -32.66 6.68
C LEU A 463 -5.90 -32.01 5.93
N VAL A 464 -4.79 -31.76 6.61
CA VAL A 464 -3.55 -31.30 5.97
C VAL A 464 -3.03 -32.34 4.97
N GLY A 465 -3.08 -33.64 5.32
CA GLY A 465 -2.72 -34.73 4.41
C GLY A 465 -3.68 -34.87 3.23
N ALA A 466 -4.99 -34.68 3.46
CA ALA A 466 -6.00 -34.66 2.39
C ALA A 466 -5.78 -33.51 1.40
N ALA A 467 -5.51 -32.30 1.90
CA ALA A 467 -5.22 -31.12 1.10
C ALA A 467 -3.95 -31.31 0.26
N TRP A 468 -2.89 -31.85 0.87
CA TRP A 468 -1.66 -32.19 0.14
C TRP A 468 -1.92 -33.23 -0.96
N TYR A 469 -2.68 -34.30 -0.66
CA TYR A 469 -2.99 -35.32 -1.66
C TYR A 469 -3.76 -34.73 -2.86
N PHE A 470 -4.76 -33.89 -2.61
CA PHE A 470 -5.51 -33.23 -3.68
C PHE A 470 -4.61 -32.32 -4.54
N GLY A 471 -3.75 -31.52 -3.91
CA GLY A 471 -2.76 -30.71 -4.64
C GLY A 471 -1.77 -31.54 -5.45
N GLU A 472 -1.31 -32.69 -4.95
CA GLU A 472 -0.45 -33.60 -5.71
C GLU A 472 -1.16 -34.22 -6.94
N VAL A 473 -2.47 -34.44 -6.87
CA VAL A 473 -3.24 -34.85 -8.05
C VAL A 473 -3.23 -33.75 -9.09
N GLN A 474 -3.42 -32.49 -8.68
CA GLN A 474 -3.35 -31.33 -9.60
C GLN A 474 -1.95 -31.19 -10.22
N VAL A 475 -0.89 -31.29 -9.43
CA VAL A 475 0.50 -31.24 -9.92
C VAL A 475 0.78 -32.34 -10.93
N ARG A 476 0.37 -33.59 -10.65
CA ARG A 476 0.70 -34.75 -11.50
C ARG A 476 -0.19 -34.89 -12.72
N GLN A 477 -1.47 -34.52 -12.64
CA GLN A 477 -2.43 -34.69 -13.73
C GLN A 477 -2.51 -33.46 -14.64
N CYS A 478 -2.28 -32.26 -14.09
CA CYS A 478 -2.48 -31.00 -14.79
C CYS A 478 -1.18 -30.21 -15.03
N GLY A 479 -0.04 -30.68 -14.54
CA GLY A 479 1.23 -29.94 -14.64
C GLY A 479 1.27 -28.68 -13.77
N ALA A 480 0.39 -28.59 -12.77
CA ALA A 480 0.39 -27.49 -11.81
C ALA A 480 1.68 -27.48 -10.97
N VAL A 481 1.99 -26.34 -10.37
CA VAL A 481 3.14 -26.15 -9.47
C VAL A 481 2.68 -25.75 -8.07
N TRP A 482 3.30 -26.30 -7.04
CA TRP A 482 3.05 -25.86 -5.68
C TRP A 482 3.60 -24.46 -5.47
N ARG A 483 2.83 -23.62 -4.78
CA ARG A 483 3.21 -22.28 -4.35
C ARG A 483 2.92 -22.09 -2.88
N TRP A 484 3.83 -21.47 -2.15
CA TRP A 484 3.56 -21.00 -0.79
C TRP A 484 4.45 -19.81 -0.47
N CYS A 485 3.83 -18.77 0.12
CA CYS A 485 4.53 -17.57 0.54
C CYS A 485 5.78 -17.96 1.36
N PRO A 486 6.98 -17.61 0.88
CA PRO A 486 8.22 -17.99 1.56
C PRO A 486 8.26 -17.44 2.98
N ARG A 487 7.79 -16.20 3.15
CA ARG A 487 7.71 -15.51 4.43
C ARG A 487 6.48 -15.96 5.23
N PRO A 488 6.64 -16.59 6.41
CA PRO A 488 5.53 -16.78 7.31
C PRO A 488 5.04 -15.41 7.80
N PRO A 489 3.72 -15.15 7.79
CA PRO A 489 3.18 -13.88 8.28
C PRO A 489 3.37 -13.79 9.80
N ALA A 490 3.55 -12.58 10.33
CA ALA A 490 3.72 -12.34 11.77
C ALA A 490 2.50 -12.81 12.58
N GLU A 491 1.31 -12.72 11.98
CA GLU A 491 0.07 -13.32 12.44
C GLU A 491 -0.56 -14.16 11.34
N ARG A 492 -1.27 -15.22 11.70
CA ARG A 492 -1.83 -16.15 10.73
C ARG A 492 -3.00 -15.52 9.96
N LEU A 493 -2.73 -15.00 8.76
CA LEU A 493 -3.74 -14.42 7.90
C LEU A 493 -4.62 -15.49 7.21
N PRO A 494 -5.91 -15.23 6.98
CA PRO A 494 -6.75 -16.05 6.11
C PRO A 494 -6.15 -16.05 4.69
N GLY A 495 -5.48 -17.14 4.29
CA GLY A 495 -4.76 -17.21 3.01
C GLY A 495 -3.35 -17.79 3.10
N ASP A 496 -2.75 -17.89 4.30
CA ASP A 496 -1.41 -18.46 4.46
C ASP A 496 -1.43 -19.99 4.50
N PHE A 497 -1.56 -20.60 3.33
CA PHE A 497 -1.50 -22.04 3.13
C PHE A 497 -0.83 -22.37 1.79
N PRO A 498 -0.29 -23.59 1.63
CA PRO A 498 0.17 -24.08 0.35
C PRO A 498 -0.96 -24.08 -0.69
N MET A 499 -0.66 -23.56 -1.88
CA MET A 499 -1.55 -23.46 -3.04
C MET A 499 -0.93 -24.20 -4.23
N VAL A 500 -1.73 -24.47 -5.24
CA VAL A 500 -1.24 -24.93 -6.54
C VAL A 500 -1.67 -23.98 -7.65
N ALA A 501 -0.74 -23.61 -8.51
CA ALA A 501 -0.98 -22.74 -9.65
C ALA A 501 -0.90 -23.55 -10.95
N GLY A 502 -1.74 -23.21 -11.93
CA GLY A 502 -1.70 -23.81 -13.25
C GLY A 502 -0.36 -23.57 -13.95
N PRO A 503 0.00 -24.41 -14.93
CA PRO A 503 1.20 -24.16 -15.72
C PRO A 503 1.08 -22.78 -16.39
N ALA A 504 2.15 -21.98 -16.32
CA ALA A 504 2.17 -20.67 -16.97
C ALA A 504 1.80 -20.81 -18.46
N PRO A 505 0.98 -19.91 -19.02
CA PRO A 505 0.70 -19.93 -20.44
C PRO A 505 2.04 -19.87 -21.19
N ARG A 506 2.22 -20.79 -22.14
CA ARG A 506 3.37 -20.72 -23.04
C ARG A 506 3.25 -19.40 -23.78
N THR A 507 4.17 -18.46 -23.54
CA THR A 507 4.41 -17.35 -24.44
C THR A 507 4.46 -17.93 -25.85
N LYS A 508 3.51 -17.56 -26.69
CA LYS A 508 3.60 -17.89 -28.12
C LYS A 508 4.89 -17.24 -28.58
N ASN A 509 5.92 -18.05 -28.80
CA ASN A 509 7.08 -17.58 -29.55
C ASN A 509 6.52 -17.16 -30.90
N ASP A 510 6.61 -15.86 -31.16
CA ASP A 510 6.13 -15.18 -32.35
C ASP A 510 7.03 -15.51 -33.56
N ASP A 511 7.20 -16.81 -33.82
CA ASP A 511 7.90 -17.36 -34.98
C ASP A 511 6.86 -17.85 -36.02
N SER A 512 5.91 -16.99 -36.37
CA SER A 512 5.20 -17.13 -37.65
C SER A 512 5.53 -15.94 -38.54
N ASP A 513 6.66 -16.05 -39.24
CA ASP A 513 6.83 -15.55 -40.59
C ASP A 513 5.70 -16.11 -41.46
N ASP A 514 4.55 -15.46 -41.48
CA ASP A 514 3.61 -15.53 -42.60
C ASP A 514 3.20 -14.09 -42.94
N GLU A 515 4.11 -13.43 -43.65
CA GLU A 515 3.73 -12.35 -44.55
C GLU A 515 2.64 -12.88 -45.49
N ASN A 516 1.56 -12.09 -45.61
CA ASN A 516 0.61 -12.02 -46.72
C ASN A 516 -0.74 -12.73 -46.50
N GLU A 517 -1.77 -11.98 -46.11
CA GLU A 517 -2.90 -11.69 -47.02
C GLU A 517 -3.91 -10.65 -46.48
N SER A 518 -4.28 -9.75 -47.39
CA SER A 518 -5.49 -8.91 -47.45
C SER A 518 -5.63 -7.69 -46.53
N ALA A 519 -5.40 -6.53 -47.17
CA ALA A 519 -6.05 -5.27 -46.85
C ALA A 519 -7.57 -5.37 -47.07
N ASP A 520 -8.33 -4.76 -46.16
CA ASP A 520 -9.61 -4.03 -46.34
C ASP A 520 -10.65 -4.37 -45.26
N ASP A 521 -10.58 -3.71 -44.09
CA ASP A 521 -11.77 -3.13 -43.42
C ASP A 521 -11.33 -2.07 -42.37
N PRO A 522 -11.63 -0.76 -42.53
CA PRO A 522 -11.26 0.25 -41.57
C PRO A 522 -12.48 0.66 -40.72
N CYS A 523 -13.14 -0.25 -40.01
CA CYS A 523 -14.26 0.07 -39.11
C CYS A 523 -14.63 -1.13 -38.19
N GLU A 524 -13.70 -1.72 -37.45
CA GLU A 524 -14.05 -2.44 -36.22
C GLU A 524 -13.39 -1.77 -35.02
N ASP A 525 -14.27 -1.23 -34.20
CA ASP A 525 -14.09 -0.69 -32.86
C ASP A 525 -13.57 -1.81 -31.96
N HIS A 526 -12.27 -2.04 -31.99
CA HIS A 526 -11.58 -2.76 -30.93
C HIS A 526 -11.61 -1.83 -29.71
N GLY A 527 -12.51 -2.14 -28.76
CA GLY A 527 -12.45 -1.60 -27.41
C GLY A 527 -11.07 -1.87 -26.80
N PRO A 528 -10.73 -1.24 -25.65
CA PRO A 528 -9.45 -1.48 -25.01
C PRO A 528 -9.30 -2.98 -24.80
N ASP A 529 -8.34 -3.59 -25.50
CA ASP A 529 -7.94 -4.96 -25.30
C ASP A 529 -7.55 -5.07 -23.82
N GLU A 530 -8.46 -5.60 -23.01
CA GLU A 530 -8.15 -6.07 -21.67
C GLU A 530 -7.03 -7.10 -21.86
N ASP A 531 -5.90 -6.86 -21.20
CA ASP A 531 -4.74 -7.74 -21.21
C ASP A 531 -5.19 -9.21 -21.10
N ASP A 532 -5.05 -9.94 -22.21
CA ASP A 532 -5.33 -11.37 -22.37
C ASP A 532 -4.25 -12.22 -21.64
N ASP A 533 -3.80 -11.75 -20.46
CA ASP A 533 -3.11 -12.57 -19.48
C ASP A 533 -4.16 -13.47 -18.85
N ASP A 534 -4.46 -14.58 -19.52
CA ASP A 534 -5.28 -15.68 -19.00
C ASP A 534 -4.83 -15.97 -17.56
N PRO A 535 -5.63 -15.62 -16.53
CA PRO A 535 -5.14 -15.60 -15.17
C PRO A 535 -4.75 -17.02 -14.77
N VAL A 536 -3.48 -17.21 -14.43
CA VAL A 536 -2.94 -18.49 -13.96
C VAL A 536 -3.90 -19.05 -12.90
N HIS A 537 -4.54 -20.18 -13.21
CA HIS A 537 -5.53 -20.75 -12.31
C HIS A 537 -4.90 -21.11 -10.97
N LEU A 538 -5.26 -20.38 -9.91
CA LEU A 538 -4.74 -20.55 -8.56
C LEU A 538 -5.76 -21.28 -7.70
N CYS A 539 -5.38 -22.44 -7.17
CA CYS A 539 -6.22 -23.24 -6.30
C CYS A 539 -5.58 -23.40 -4.93
N ALA A 540 -6.39 -23.27 -3.88
CA ALA A 540 -6.01 -23.56 -2.51
C ALA A 540 -6.64 -24.89 -2.08
N PRO A 541 -5.90 -26.01 -2.07
CA PRO A 541 -6.46 -27.34 -1.82
C PRO A 541 -7.27 -27.45 -0.52
N MET A 542 -6.81 -26.77 0.55
CA MET A 542 -7.51 -26.70 1.82
C MET A 542 -8.88 -26.00 1.70
N SER A 543 -8.95 -24.91 0.94
CA SER A 543 -10.19 -24.16 0.72
C SER A 543 -11.18 -24.96 -0.13
N GLU A 544 -10.71 -25.70 -1.14
CA GLU A 544 -11.54 -26.58 -1.95
C GLU A 544 -12.18 -27.72 -1.14
N LEU A 545 -11.42 -28.34 -0.23
CA LEU A 545 -11.96 -29.37 0.66
C LEU A 545 -13.04 -28.82 1.60
N ARG A 546 -12.85 -27.61 2.14
CA ARG A 546 -13.88 -26.93 2.95
C ARG A 546 -15.09 -26.55 2.11
N ALA A 547 -14.88 -26.13 0.86
CA ALA A 547 -15.94 -25.72 -0.06
C ALA A 547 -16.93 -26.85 -0.39
N LEU A 548 -16.55 -28.12 -0.24
CA LEU A 548 -17.44 -29.28 -0.40
C LEU A 548 -18.73 -29.18 0.44
N PHE A 549 -18.71 -28.46 1.58
CA PHE A 549 -19.86 -28.34 2.49
C PHE A 549 -20.75 -27.12 2.20
N VAL A 550 -20.38 -26.27 1.26
CA VAL A 550 -21.17 -25.09 0.84
C VAL A 550 -21.55 -25.13 -0.64
N ARG A 551 -20.85 -25.92 -1.45
CA ARG A 551 -21.13 -26.13 -2.88
C ARG A 551 -22.29 -27.08 -3.12
N ASP A 552 -22.84 -27.01 -4.33
CA ASP A 552 -23.90 -27.92 -4.78
C ASP A 552 -23.40 -29.38 -4.70
N PRO A 553 -24.23 -30.35 -4.24
CA PRO A 553 -23.85 -31.77 -4.20
C PRO A 553 -23.37 -32.36 -5.54
N ASP A 554 -23.77 -31.76 -6.67
CA ASP A 554 -23.32 -32.17 -8.01
C ASP A 554 -21.93 -31.64 -8.37
N GLU A 555 -21.39 -30.67 -7.61
CA GLU A 555 -20.01 -30.18 -7.74
C GLU A 555 -19.03 -31.10 -7.02
N ARG A 556 -18.45 -32.03 -7.78
CA ARG A 556 -17.46 -33.01 -7.31
C ARG A 556 -16.07 -32.41 -7.23
N LEU A 557 -15.25 -32.87 -6.28
CA LEU A 557 -13.86 -32.42 -6.10
C LEU A 557 -13.02 -32.56 -7.37
N ARG A 558 -13.24 -33.64 -8.13
CA ARG A 558 -12.56 -33.88 -9.42
C ARG A 558 -12.84 -32.82 -10.48
N HIS A 559 -13.95 -32.08 -10.39
CA HIS A 559 -14.29 -31.04 -11.35
C HIS A 559 -13.34 -29.84 -11.27
N ALA A 560 -12.66 -29.64 -10.13
CA ALA A 560 -11.62 -28.62 -9.99
C ALA A 560 -10.43 -28.84 -10.95
N LEU A 561 -10.24 -30.06 -11.47
CA LEU A 561 -9.19 -30.34 -12.46
C LEU A 561 -9.52 -29.73 -13.84
N HIS A 562 -10.79 -29.43 -14.14
CA HIS A 562 -11.19 -28.84 -15.42
C HIS A 562 -10.71 -27.39 -15.59
N ALA A 563 -10.40 -26.69 -14.50
CA ALA A 563 -9.92 -25.32 -14.55
C ALA A 563 -8.45 -25.19 -15.03
N TYR A 564 -7.77 -26.31 -15.30
CA TYR A 564 -6.38 -26.36 -15.75
C TYR A 564 -6.22 -26.81 -17.22
N GLY A 565 -7.32 -27.05 -17.96
CA GLY A 565 -7.31 -27.76 -19.24
C GLY A 565 -8.04 -27.07 -20.37
#